data_AF-A0A9R1EK25-F1
#
_entry.id   AF-A0A9R1EK25-F1
#
_cell.length_a   1.000
_cell.length_b   1.000
_cell.length_c   1.000
_cell.angle_alpha   90.00
_cell.angle_beta   90.00
_cell.angle_gamma   90.00
#
_symmetry.space_group_name_H-M   'P 1'
#
loop_
_entity.id
_entity.type
_entity.pdbx_description
1 polymer ?
#
loop_
_entity_poly.entity_id
_entity_poly.type
_entity_poly.pdbx_seq_one_letter_code
_entity_poly.pdbx_strand_id
1 'polypeptide(L)'
;MGATTSVLSLPVAASFPGAATAIAGAAGCFALGYFLALARFPIHAAAAPDSGDDDSEDDSDEDDDENSGRARPAKRAAGRKRTGLRLLFWSRNVVTKSDSAREAERAQVQTASAPLEIENLAKIIEDFKMVLVVRNDLKMGKGKIAAQCSHATLGLFKKLQQRAPKSLRRWERCGQVKVVVKVESEEDMLVLQGRAKSMNLPTHITIDAGRTQIAPNSRTVMAILGPADMVDDVTGGLKLL
;
A
#
# COMPACT_ATOMS: atom_id res chain seq x y z
N MET A 1 44.62 70.99 26.02
CA MET A 1 43.34 71.71 26.20
C MET A 1 42.84 72.04 24.80
N GLY A 2 41.66 71.69 24.31
CA GLY A 2 40.46 71.07 24.86
C GLY A 2 39.56 70.71 23.68
N ALA A 3 38.62 69.80 23.92
CA ALA A 3 37.85 69.05 22.94
C ALA A 3 36.91 69.87 22.04
N THR A 4 36.64 69.30 20.87
CA THR A 4 35.66 69.72 19.86
C THR A 4 34.21 69.51 20.31
N THR A 5 33.38 70.52 20.07
CA THR A 5 31.95 70.63 20.38
C THR A 5 31.03 69.86 19.42
N SER A 6 30.01 69.23 19.99
CA SER A 6 28.89 68.55 19.32
C SER A 6 27.90 69.51 18.64
N VAL A 7 27.20 69.04 17.60
CA VAL A 7 25.76 69.30 17.44
C VAL A 7 25.08 68.13 16.71
N LEU A 8 24.05 67.59 17.35
CA LEU A 8 23.11 66.58 16.83
C LEU A 8 22.10 67.23 15.87
N SER A 9 21.74 66.53 14.79
CA SER A 9 20.54 66.83 13.99
C SER A 9 19.66 65.57 13.87
N LEU A 10 18.40 65.72 14.28
CA LEU A 10 17.27 64.83 14.01
C LEU A 10 16.54 65.30 12.74
N PRO A 11 15.87 64.40 12.00
CA PRO A 11 14.64 64.74 11.29
C PRO A 11 13.46 63.95 11.91
N VAL A 12 12.46 64.64 12.47
CA VAL A 12 11.22 65.11 11.81
C VAL A 12 10.29 63.96 11.41
N ALA A 13 9.19 63.87 12.17
CA ALA A 13 8.03 63.05 11.90
C ALA A 13 7.15 63.63 10.78
N ALA A 14 6.55 62.74 9.97
CA ALA A 14 5.41 63.04 9.12
C ALA A 14 4.35 61.94 9.32
N SER A 15 3.09 62.33 9.22
CA SER A 15 1.93 61.67 9.82
C SER A 15 0.85 61.34 8.77
N PHE A 16 0.14 60.21 9.01
CA PHE A 16 -1.19 59.77 8.53
C PHE A 16 -1.41 59.46 7.02
N PRO A 17 -2.47 58.71 6.61
CA PRO A 17 -3.53 58.01 7.37
C PRO A 17 -3.72 56.51 6.99
N GLY A 18 -4.56 55.82 7.77
CA GLY A 18 -4.97 54.44 7.52
C GLY A 18 -5.90 54.26 6.33
N ALA A 19 -5.79 53.09 5.70
CA ALA A 19 -6.78 52.51 4.81
C ALA A 19 -6.94 51.03 5.17
N ALA A 20 -8.09 50.69 5.73
CA ALA A 20 -8.52 49.31 5.90
C ALA A 20 -8.96 48.77 4.53
N THR A 21 -8.21 47.84 3.96
CA THR A 21 -8.62 47.11 2.76
C THR A 21 -9.13 45.74 3.17
N ALA A 22 -10.45 45.63 3.25
CA ALA A 22 -11.15 44.35 3.28
C ALA A 22 -11.00 43.67 1.91
N ILE A 23 -10.40 42.48 1.87
CA ILE A 23 -10.45 41.61 0.71
C ILE A 23 -11.49 40.53 1.01
N ALA A 24 -12.68 40.75 0.47
CA ALA A 24 -13.74 39.75 0.37
C ALA A 24 -13.51 38.88 -0.89
N GLY A 25 -13.67 37.56 -0.74
CA GLY A 25 -14.16 36.69 -1.81
C GLY A 25 -13.12 35.95 -2.67
N ALA A 26 -12.87 34.67 -2.33
CA ALA A 26 -12.73 33.56 -3.28
C ALA A 26 -12.96 32.20 -2.60
N ALA A 27 -13.94 32.12 -1.69
CA ALA A 27 -14.53 30.84 -1.29
C ALA A 27 -15.64 30.50 -2.29
N GLY A 28 -15.30 29.89 -3.43
CA GLY A 28 -16.31 29.63 -4.45
C GLY A 28 -15.81 29.07 -5.78
N CYS A 29 -14.94 28.05 -5.78
CA CYS A 29 -14.59 27.33 -7.02
C CYS A 29 -14.35 25.82 -6.86
N PHE A 30 -14.77 25.18 -5.76
CA PHE A 30 -14.67 23.71 -5.61
C PHE A 30 -16.02 22.98 -5.56
N ALA A 31 -17.14 23.68 -5.70
CA ALA A 31 -18.48 23.07 -5.61
C ALA A 31 -19.25 22.96 -6.95
N LEU A 32 -18.65 23.31 -8.10
CA LEU A 32 -19.32 23.22 -9.41
C LEU A 32 -18.76 22.13 -10.35
N GLY A 33 -17.86 21.27 -9.86
CA GLY A 33 -17.36 20.11 -10.61
C GLY A 33 -18.03 18.79 -10.25
N TYR A 34 -18.78 18.74 -9.14
CA TYR A 34 -19.33 17.49 -8.60
C TYR A 34 -20.80 17.23 -8.96
N PHE A 35 -21.48 18.21 -9.60
CA PHE A 35 -22.92 18.11 -9.90
C PHE A 35 -23.28 17.82 -11.37
N LEU A 36 -22.28 17.55 -12.23
CA LEU A 36 -22.49 17.20 -13.65
C LEU A 36 -21.94 15.82 -14.05
N ALA A 37 -21.56 14.98 -13.07
CA ALA A 37 -21.08 13.61 -13.31
C ALA A 37 -22.04 12.50 -12.81
N LEU A 38 -23.25 12.85 -12.34
CA LEU A 38 -24.27 11.90 -11.87
C LEU A 38 -25.57 11.93 -12.70
N ALA A 39 -25.51 12.44 -13.93
CA ALA A 39 -26.66 12.46 -14.84
C ALA A 39 -26.33 11.77 -16.17
N ARG A 40 -25.82 10.53 -16.11
CA ARG A 40 -25.77 9.65 -17.29
C ARG A 40 -25.56 8.16 -16.96
N PHE A 41 -26.44 7.59 -16.16
CA PHE A 41 -26.74 6.16 -16.23
C PHE A 41 -28.27 5.98 -16.14
N PRO A 42 -28.96 5.61 -17.24
CA PRO A 42 -30.36 5.27 -17.16
C PRO A 42 -30.52 3.96 -16.38
N ILE A 43 -31.29 4.05 -15.30
CA ILE A 43 -31.91 2.92 -14.62
C ILE A 43 -32.93 2.33 -15.59
N HIS A 44 -32.80 1.05 -15.95
CA HIS A 44 -33.91 0.23 -16.41
C HIS A 44 -33.91 -1.05 -15.59
N ALA A 45 -34.95 -1.19 -14.77
CA ALA A 45 -35.30 -2.42 -14.10
C ALA A 45 -36.56 -3.01 -14.77
N ALA A 46 -36.54 -4.33 -14.90
CA ALA A 46 -37.65 -5.27 -15.07
C ALA A 46 -38.36 -5.35 -16.44
N ALA A 47 -38.11 -6.46 -17.15
CA ALA A 47 -39.14 -7.48 -17.47
C ALA A 47 -38.47 -8.72 -18.12
N ALA A 48 -38.77 -9.91 -17.59
CA ALA A 48 -38.62 -11.19 -18.31
C ALA A 48 -39.78 -11.33 -19.33
N PRO A 49 -39.70 -12.15 -20.41
CA PRO A 49 -39.68 -13.61 -20.26
C PRO A 49 -38.90 -14.43 -21.33
N ASP A 50 -38.58 -15.66 -20.91
CA ASP A 50 -38.68 -16.94 -21.64
C ASP A 50 -37.72 -17.35 -22.80
N SER A 51 -37.34 -18.63 -22.66
CA SER A 51 -36.91 -19.68 -23.62
C SER A 51 -35.76 -19.48 -24.61
N GLY A 52 -34.82 -20.44 -24.58
CA GLY A 52 -33.86 -20.68 -25.65
C GLY A 52 -32.60 -21.38 -25.16
N ASP A 53 -32.66 -22.70 -25.09
CA ASP A 53 -31.53 -23.61 -24.89
C ASP A 53 -30.44 -23.38 -25.97
N ASP A 54 -29.16 -23.37 -25.59
CA ASP A 54 -28.06 -23.73 -26.50
C ASP A 54 -26.84 -24.19 -25.69
N ASP A 55 -26.79 -25.51 -25.49
CA ASP A 55 -25.60 -26.26 -25.09
C ASP A 55 -24.65 -26.34 -26.29
N SER A 56 -23.39 -25.95 -26.11
CA SER A 56 -22.29 -26.50 -26.90
C SER A 56 -21.02 -26.59 -26.06
N GLU A 57 -20.80 -27.81 -25.58
CA GLU A 57 -19.52 -28.30 -25.09
C GLU A 57 -18.55 -28.38 -26.28
N ASP A 58 -17.37 -27.76 -26.14
CA ASP A 58 -16.25 -27.91 -27.07
C ASP A 58 -15.21 -28.81 -26.39
N ASP A 59 -15.38 -30.11 -26.60
CA ASP A 59 -14.41 -31.16 -26.33
C ASP A 59 -13.48 -31.28 -27.53
N SER A 60 -12.19 -31.05 -27.32
CA SER A 60 -11.14 -31.54 -28.21
C SER A 60 -10.17 -32.40 -27.41
N ASP A 61 -10.42 -33.71 -27.50
CA ASP A 61 -9.50 -34.78 -27.15
C ASP A 61 -8.30 -34.75 -28.11
N GLU A 62 -7.08 -34.89 -27.57
CA GLU A 62 -5.90 -35.30 -28.31
C GLU A 62 -5.48 -36.70 -27.83
N ASP A 63 -5.36 -37.59 -28.82
CA ASP A 63 -5.03 -39.00 -28.74
C ASP A 63 -3.58 -39.25 -28.28
N ASP A 64 -3.35 -40.35 -27.56
CA ASP A 64 -2.08 -41.08 -27.64
C ASP A 64 -2.32 -42.59 -27.51
N ASP A 65 -1.88 -43.28 -28.56
CA ASP A 65 -1.88 -44.71 -28.79
C ASP A 65 -1.08 -45.50 -27.73
N GLU A 66 -1.52 -46.71 -27.38
CA GLU A 66 -0.90 -47.93 -27.91
C GLU A 66 -1.43 -49.21 -27.24
N ASN A 67 -1.69 -50.14 -28.15
CA ASN A 67 -2.30 -51.45 -27.99
C ASN A 67 -1.24 -52.50 -27.64
N SER A 68 -1.42 -53.22 -26.53
CA SER A 68 -0.75 -54.51 -26.33
C SER A 68 -1.73 -55.61 -25.88
N GLY A 69 -2.10 -56.47 -26.84
CA GLY A 69 -1.88 -57.90 -26.69
C GLY A 69 -2.82 -58.74 -25.79
N ARG A 70 -3.86 -59.29 -26.46
CA ARG A 70 -4.12 -60.74 -26.58
C ARG A 70 -5.00 -61.48 -25.52
N ALA A 71 -5.97 -62.21 -26.12
CA ALA A 71 -6.67 -63.43 -25.69
C ALA A 71 -8.02 -63.34 -24.96
N ARG A 72 -9.09 -63.67 -25.70
CA ARG A 72 -10.39 -64.25 -25.27
C ARG A 72 -10.22 -65.75 -24.92
N PRO A 73 -11.25 -66.55 -24.51
CA PRO A 73 -12.65 -66.25 -24.13
C PRO A 73 -13.12 -66.96 -22.83
N ALA A 74 -14.31 -66.60 -22.29
CA ALA A 74 -15.44 -67.56 -22.07
C ALA A 74 -16.55 -67.01 -21.15
N LYS A 75 -17.75 -66.95 -21.73
CA LYS A 75 -19.07 -67.41 -21.26
C LYS A 75 -19.44 -67.37 -19.75
N ARG A 76 -20.68 -66.87 -19.57
CA ARG A 76 -21.79 -67.31 -18.70
C ARG A 76 -21.94 -66.68 -17.30
N ALA A 77 -22.98 -65.82 -17.25
CA ALA A 77 -24.23 -65.99 -16.49
C ALA A 77 -24.25 -65.90 -14.95
N ALA A 78 -25.44 -65.44 -14.50
CA ALA A 78 -26.02 -65.47 -13.17
C ALA A 78 -25.70 -64.26 -12.26
N GLY A 79 -26.77 -63.52 -11.94
CA GLY A 79 -26.72 -62.27 -11.21
C GLY A 79 -26.62 -62.41 -9.69
N ARG A 80 -26.48 -61.27 -9.03
CA ARG A 80 -26.80 -61.10 -7.60
C ARG A 80 -27.02 -59.63 -7.29
N LYS A 81 -28.21 -59.31 -6.79
CA LYS A 81 -28.61 -58.00 -6.27
C LYS A 81 -27.66 -57.58 -5.13
N ARG A 82 -27.14 -56.35 -5.16
CA ARG A 82 -26.65 -55.64 -3.96
C ARG A 82 -27.17 -54.22 -3.96
N THR A 83 -28.33 -54.07 -3.35
CA THR A 83 -28.76 -52.89 -2.61
C THR A 83 -27.63 -52.44 -1.67
N GLY A 84 -27.37 -51.13 -1.64
CA GLY A 84 -26.60 -50.49 -0.58
C GLY A 84 -25.20 -50.03 -1.01
N LEU A 85 -25.12 -48.85 -1.63
CA LEU A 85 -23.93 -47.98 -1.54
C LEU A 85 -24.23 -46.54 -1.99
N ARG A 86 -25.24 -45.89 -1.38
CA ARG A 86 -25.57 -44.48 -1.67
C ARG A 86 -25.43 -43.55 -0.46
N LEU A 87 -24.65 -43.98 0.54
CA LEU A 87 -24.46 -43.28 1.82
C LEU A 87 -22.98 -43.06 2.20
N LEU A 88 -22.04 -43.36 1.30
CA LEU A 88 -20.60 -43.13 1.52
C LEU A 88 -20.01 -41.99 0.67
N PHE A 89 -20.80 -41.40 -0.23
CA PHE A 89 -20.30 -40.34 -1.13
C PHE A 89 -20.48 -38.93 -0.56
N TRP A 90 -21.43 -38.71 0.36
CA TRP A 90 -21.62 -37.38 0.95
C TRP A 90 -20.62 -37.08 2.08
N SER A 91 -20.25 -38.09 2.88
CA SER A 91 -19.31 -37.92 4.00
C SER A 91 -17.85 -37.71 3.56
N ARG A 92 -17.48 -38.16 2.36
CA ARG A 92 -16.09 -38.05 1.87
C ARG A 92 -15.78 -36.69 1.22
N ASN A 93 -16.79 -35.95 0.76
CA ASN A 93 -16.60 -34.59 0.19
C ASN A 93 -16.69 -33.45 1.24
N VAL A 94 -17.38 -33.67 2.36
CA VAL A 94 -17.49 -32.66 3.42
C VAL A 94 -16.22 -32.59 4.28
N VAL A 95 -15.59 -33.75 4.53
CA VAL A 95 -14.36 -33.84 5.34
C VAL A 95 -13.15 -33.25 4.62
N THR A 96 -13.03 -33.45 3.29
CA THR A 96 -11.92 -32.86 2.52
C THR A 96 -12.02 -31.34 2.44
N LYS A 97 -13.24 -30.78 2.30
CA LYS A 97 -13.43 -29.33 2.27
C LYS A 97 -13.10 -28.67 3.62
N SER A 98 -13.41 -29.35 4.74
CA SER A 98 -13.05 -28.85 6.07
C SER A 98 -11.55 -28.93 6.35
N ASP A 99 -10.88 -29.96 5.85
CA ASP A 99 -9.44 -30.15 6.07
C ASP A 99 -8.63 -29.16 5.21
N SER A 100 -8.98 -29.00 3.93
CA SER A 100 -8.32 -28.01 3.05
C SER A 100 -8.55 -26.56 3.50
N ALA A 101 -9.73 -26.24 4.06
CA ALA A 101 -9.99 -24.91 4.62
C ALA A 101 -9.17 -24.65 5.90
N ARG A 102 -9.06 -25.65 6.78
CA ARG A 102 -8.25 -25.58 8.00
C ARG A 102 -6.75 -25.57 7.71
N GLU A 103 -6.33 -26.21 6.64
CA GLU A 103 -4.94 -26.24 6.20
C GLU A 103 -4.53 -24.92 5.52
N ALA A 104 -5.42 -24.31 4.73
CA ALA A 104 -5.26 -22.95 4.22
C ALA A 104 -5.26 -21.90 5.35
N GLU A 105 -6.13 -22.06 6.35
CA GLU A 105 -6.17 -21.20 7.53
C GLU A 105 -4.91 -21.40 8.40
N ARG A 106 -4.43 -22.64 8.59
CA ARG A 106 -3.14 -22.92 9.27
C ARG A 106 -1.94 -22.36 8.51
N ALA A 107 -1.94 -22.42 7.18
CA ALA A 107 -0.88 -21.83 6.35
C ALA A 107 -0.90 -20.28 6.42
N GLN A 108 -2.09 -19.67 6.54
CA GLN A 108 -2.22 -18.23 6.81
C GLN A 108 -1.79 -17.86 8.22
N VAL A 109 -2.09 -18.68 9.24
CA VAL A 109 -1.68 -18.46 10.63
C VAL A 109 -0.18 -18.70 10.82
N GLN A 110 0.43 -19.63 10.08
CA GLN A 110 1.88 -19.89 10.12
C GLN A 110 2.71 -18.84 9.36
N THR A 111 2.11 -18.08 8.45
CA THR A 111 2.76 -16.95 7.75
C THR A 111 2.56 -15.60 8.44
N ALA A 112 1.80 -15.56 9.54
CA ALA A 112 1.73 -14.40 10.42
C ALA A 112 3.07 -14.24 11.15
N SER A 113 4.02 -13.56 10.48
CA SER A 113 5.28 -13.13 11.09
C SER A 113 4.97 -12.49 12.44
N ALA A 114 5.70 -12.88 13.49
CA ALA A 114 5.53 -12.33 14.82
C ALA A 114 5.33 -10.80 14.79
N PRO A 115 4.41 -10.24 15.62
CA PRO A 115 4.16 -8.82 15.65
C PRO A 115 5.46 -8.05 15.82
N LEU A 116 5.65 -7.01 14.99
CA LEU A 116 6.85 -6.17 15.10
C LEU A 116 6.90 -5.50 16.48
N GLU A 117 8.09 -5.34 17.06
CA GLU A 117 8.27 -4.73 18.39
C GLU A 117 7.65 -3.33 18.52
N ILE A 118 7.59 -2.60 17.39
CA ILE A 118 6.90 -1.31 17.26
C ILE A 118 5.44 -1.35 17.74
N GLU A 119 4.78 -2.51 17.64
CA GLU A 119 3.41 -2.74 18.11
C GLU A 119 3.25 -2.61 19.63
N ASN A 120 4.30 -2.92 20.38
CA ASN A 120 4.34 -2.71 21.82
C ASN A 120 4.63 -1.25 22.16
N LEU A 121 5.53 -0.59 21.42
CA LEU A 121 5.86 0.82 21.61
C LEU A 121 4.65 1.73 21.38
N ALA A 122 3.77 1.39 20.43
CA ALA A 122 2.55 2.13 20.16
C ALA A 122 1.59 2.25 21.36
N LYS A 123 1.72 1.38 22.38
CA LYS A 123 0.93 1.47 23.62
C LYS A 123 1.43 2.56 24.57
N ILE A 124 2.71 2.90 24.50
CA ILE A 124 3.40 3.76 25.48
C ILE A 124 3.72 5.12 24.85
N ILE A 125 4.22 5.13 23.62
CA ILE A 125 4.69 6.33 22.95
C ILE A 125 3.57 6.95 22.13
N GLU A 126 3.40 8.27 22.26
CA GLU A 126 2.34 9.00 21.60
C GLU A 126 2.71 9.59 20.26
N ASP A 127 3.97 9.98 20.06
CA ASP A 127 4.41 10.64 18.84
C ASP A 127 4.96 9.63 17.82
N PHE A 128 4.32 9.56 16.67
CA PHE A 128 4.65 8.66 15.56
C PHE A 128 4.69 9.46 14.26
N LYS A 129 5.68 9.16 13.43
CA LYS A 129 5.82 9.76 12.10
C LYS A 129 6.27 8.77 11.06
N MET A 130 6.06 9.15 9.81
CA MET A 130 6.65 8.49 8.66
C MET A 130 7.66 9.44 8.02
N VAL A 131 8.87 8.96 7.73
CA VAL A 131 9.86 9.70 6.94
C VAL A 131 10.01 9.03 5.58
N LEU A 132 10.01 9.86 4.54
CA LEU A 132 10.20 9.48 3.15
C LEU A 132 11.57 9.98 2.71
N VAL A 133 12.51 9.05 2.52
CA VAL A 133 13.88 9.31 2.09
C VAL A 133 13.92 9.20 0.58
N VAL A 134 14.14 10.31 -0.11
CA VAL A 134 14.13 10.41 -1.58
C VAL A 134 15.56 10.48 -2.12
N ARG A 135 15.84 9.71 -3.16
CA ARG A 135 17.10 9.82 -3.91
C ARG A 135 17.12 11.05 -4.81
N ASN A 136 18.01 11.98 -4.52
CA ASN A 136 18.19 13.24 -5.24
C ASN A 136 19.19 13.13 -6.41
N ASP A 137 20.03 12.10 -6.42
CA ASP A 137 20.93 11.76 -7.53
C ASP A 137 20.16 11.40 -8.81
N LEU A 138 18.98 10.82 -8.65
CA LEU A 138 18.07 10.42 -9.72
C LEU A 138 17.42 11.59 -10.48
N LYS A 139 17.60 12.84 -10.01
CA LYS A 139 17.05 14.08 -10.61
C LYS A 139 15.57 13.98 -11.03
N MET A 140 14.76 13.31 -10.20
CA MET A 140 13.33 13.16 -10.45
C MET A 140 12.62 14.52 -10.46
N GLY A 141 11.74 14.73 -11.44
CA GLY A 141 10.83 15.89 -11.42
C GLY A 141 9.84 15.83 -10.26
N LYS A 142 9.33 16.98 -9.82
CA LYS A 142 8.43 17.13 -8.65
C LYS A 142 7.22 16.17 -8.68
N GLY A 143 6.58 16.02 -9.84
CA GLY A 143 5.44 15.11 -10.00
C GLY A 143 5.81 13.64 -9.81
N LYS A 144 6.98 13.23 -10.31
CA LYS A 144 7.49 11.87 -10.13
C LYS A 144 7.87 11.61 -8.67
N ILE A 145 8.52 12.56 -8.01
CA ILE A 145 8.82 12.49 -6.57
C ILE A 145 7.54 12.26 -5.77
N ALA A 146 6.49 13.05 -6.02
CA ALA A 146 5.21 12.92 -5.31
C ALA A 146 4.57 11.54 -5.52
N ALA A 147 4.57 11.02 -6.76
CA ALA A 147 4.06 9.69 -7.07
C ALA A 147 4.86 8.60 -6.32
N GLN A 148 6.19 8.66 -6.35
CA GLN A 148 7.06 7.67 -5.70
C GLN A 148 6.92 7.72 -4.16
N CYS A 149 6.81 8.91 -3.57
CA CYS A 149 6.49 9.09 -2.16
C CYS A 149 5.14 8.46 -1.78
N SER A 150 4.13 8.62 -2.65
CA SER A 150 2.81 8.01 -2.46
C SER A 150 2.87 6.48 -2.52
N HIS A 151 3.61 5.93 -3.49
CA HIS A 151 3.86 4.49 -3.59
C HIS A 151 4.59 3.93 -2.36
N ALA A 152 5.63 4.62 -1.89
CA ALA A 152 6.39 4.20 -0.71
C ALA A 152 5.52 4.18 0.56
N THR A 153 4.72 5.24 0.73
CA THR A 153 3.75 5.36 1.83
C THR A 153 2.75 4.20 1.80
N LEU A 154 2.09 3.96 0.66
CA LEU A 154 1.11 2.89 0.52
C LEU A 154 1.73 1.49 0.70
N GLY A 155 2.95 1.31 0.18
CA GLY A 155 3.71 0.08 0.31
C GLY A 155 4.08 -0.25 1.76
N LEU A 156 4.42 0.76 2.57
CA LEU A 156 4.66 0.59 4.00
C LEU A 156 3.35 0.40 4.78
N PHE A 157 2.32 1.17 4.45
CA PHE A 157 0.99 1.08 5.06
C PHE A 157 0.44 -0.36 4.97
N LYS A 158 0.42 -0.94 3.76
CA LYS A 158 -0.07 -2.31 3.52
C LYS A 158 0.72 -3.36 4.32
N LYS A 159 2.04 -3.19 4.42
CA LYS A 159 2.89 -4.07 5.24
C LYS A 159 2.53 -4.00 6.72
N LEU A 160 2.25 -2.80 7.24
CA LEU A 160 1.95 -2.58 8.65
C LEU A 160 0.51 -2.96 9.03
N GLN A 161 -0.43 -2.85 8.09
CA GLN A 161 -1.82 -3.19 8.32
C GLN A 161 -1.97 -4.64 8.84
N GLN A 162 -1.13 -5.56 8.37
CA GLN A 162 -1.12 -6.95 8.82
C GLN A 162 -0.14 -7.22 9.97
N ARG A 163 1.01 -6.52 10.02
CA ARG A 163 2.13 -6.87 10.92
C ARG A 163 2.22 -6.04 12.20
N ALA A 164 1.72 -4.81 12.18
CA ALA A 164 1.76 -3.88 13.31
C ALA A 164 0.59 -2.87 13.26
N PRO A 165 -0.66 -3.35 13.37
CA PRO A 165 -1.84 -2.51 13.20
C PRO A 165 -2.04 -1.46 14.31
N LYS A 166 -1.56 -1.66 15.55
CA LYS A 166 -1.63 -0.60 16.59
C LYS A 166 -0.66 0.52 16.29
N SER A 167 0.53 0.20 15.79
CA SER A 167 1.52 1.20 15.36
C SER A 167 0.98 2.08 14.25
N LEU A 168 0.32 1.43 13.27
CA LEU A 168 -0.32 2.13 12.17
C LEU A 168 -1.44 3.06 12.66
N ARG A 169 -2.35 2.55 13.52
CA ARG A 169 -3.41 3.36 14.14
C ARG A 169 -2.87 4.50 14.99
N ARG A 170 -1.74 4.31 15.68
CA ARG A 170 -1.10 5.37 16.45
C ARG A 170 -0.65 6.49 15.51
N TRP A 171 0.08 6.17 14.46
CA TRP A 171 0.48 7.15 13.44
C TRP A 171 -0.71 7.88 12.80
N GLU A 172 -1.81 7.18 12.52
CA GLU A 172 -3.04 7.81 12.01
C GLU A 172 -3.62 8.81 13.02
N ARG A 173 -3.63 8.49 14.32
CA ARG A 173 -4.07 9.39 15.40
C ARG A 173 -3.16 10.60 15.58
N CYS A 174 -1.87 10.48 15.25
CA CYS A 174 -0.93 11.60 15.23
C CYS A 174 -1.13 12.55 14.03
N GLY A 175 -2.20 12.38 13.25
CA GLY A 175 -2.42 13.18 12.04
C GLY A 175 -1.59 12.70 10.85
N GLN A 176 -1.18 11.42 10.85
CA GLN A 176 -0.53 10.74 9.72
C GLN A 176 0.68 11.52 9.15
N VAL A 177 1.52 12.06 10.04
CA VAL A 177 2.67 12.93 9.73
C VAL A 177 3.62 12.25 8.74
N LYS A 178 3.98 12.98 7.68
CA LYS A 178 4.95 12.55 6.67
C LYS A 178 5.98 13.66 6.48
N VAL A 179 7.25 13.35 6.70
CA VAL A 179 8.37 14.26 6.47
C VAL A 179 9.19 13.73 5.30
N VAL A 180 9.55 14.60 4.36
CA VAL A 180 10.30 14.21 3.17
C VAL A 180 11.72 14.75 3.25
N VAL A 181 12.69 13.85 3.21
CA VAL A 181 14.13 14.14 3.28
C VAL A 181 14.84 13.59 2.06
N LYS A 182 16.09 13.99 1.84
CA LYS A 182 16.88 13.55 0.69
C LYS A 182 18.20 12.88 1.05
N VAL A 183 18.61 11.98 0.16
CA VAL A 183 19.94 11.35 0.10
C VAL A 183 20.50 11.49 -1.31
N GLU A 184 21.83 11.42 -1.44
CA GLU A 184 22.54 11.65 -2.70
C GLU A 184 23.05 10.35 -3.34
N SER A 185 22.73 9.17 -2.79
CA SER A 185 23.11 7.87 -3.37
C SER A 185 22.14 6.74 -2.98
N GLU A 186 22.22 5.62 -3.69
CA GLU A 186 21.49 4.40 -3.34
C GLU A 186 22.09 3.71 -2.12
N GLU A 187 23.41 3.72 -2.05
CA GLU A 187 24.21 3.13 -0.98
C GLU A 187 23.84 3.74 0.37
N ASP A 188 23.75 5.07 0.45
CA ASP A 188 23.32 5.77 1.67
C ASP A 188 21.90 5.36 2.09
N MET A 189 20.98 5.22 1.13
CA MET A 189 19.62 4.74 1.41
C MET A 189 19.63 3.32 2.00
N LEU A 190 20.47 2.44 1.47
CA LEU A 190 20.58 1.06 1.96
C LEU A 190 21.24 0.99 3.34
N VAL A 191 22.22 1.86 3.63
CA VAL A 191 22.81 2.01 4.96
C VAL A 191 21.74 2.45 5.98
N LEU A 192 20.93 3.46 5.63
CA LEU A 192 19.81 3.90 6.45
C LEU A 192 18.79 2.78 6.68
N GLN A 193 18.51 1.98 5.64
CA GLN A 193 17.63 0.82 5.78
C GLN A 193 18.20 -0.21 6.76
N GLY A 194 19.50 -0.51 6.66
CA GLY A 194 20.18 -1.44 7.56
C GLY A 194 20.08 -0.99 9.02
N ARG A 195 20.32 0.30 9.27
CA ARG A 195 20.18 0.91 10.60
C ARG A 195 18.74 0.88 11.12
N ALA A 196 17.76 1.19 10.27
CA ALA A 196 16.35 1.09 10.64
C ALA A 196 15.97 -0.34 11.03
N LYS A 197 16.43 -1.33 10.25
CA LYS A 197 16.20 -2.76 10.51
C LYS A 197 16.85 -3.21 11.82
N SER A 198 18.06 -2.76 12.14
CA SER A 198 18.72 -3.09 13.41
C SER A 198 17.98 -2.50 14.64
N MET A 199 17.20 -1.44 14.43
CA MET A 199 16.32 -0.83 15.44
C MET A 199 14.88 -1.37 15.38
N ASN A 200 14.63 -2.44 14.62
CA ASN A 200 13.31 -3.03 14.41
C ASN A 200 12.25 -2.05 13.87
N LEU A 201 12.69 -1.00 13.16
CA LEU A 201 11.80 -0.05 12.51
C LEU A 201 11.37 -0.58 11.12
N PRO A 202 10.06 -0.59 10.83
CA PRO A 202 9.55 -1.05 9.55
C PRO A 202 9.91 -0.10 8.42
N THR A 203 10.38 -0.67 7.31
CA THR A 203 10.76 0.07 6.10
C THR A 203 10.14 -0.51 4.82
N HIS A 204 10.00 0.33 3.81
CA HIS A 204 9.61 -0.05 2.46
C HIS A 204 10.41 0.75 1.43
N ILE A 205 11.01 0.10 0.44
CA ILE A 205 11.65 0.78 -0.69
C ILE A 205 10.78 0.59 -1.92
N THR A 206 10.46 1.70 -2.57
CA THR A 206 9.81 1.69 -3.89
C THR A 206 10.87 1.56 -4.98
N ILE A 207 10.55 0.72 -5.97
CA ILE A 207 11.38 0.47 -7.13
C ILE A 207 10.60 0.99 -8.35
N ASP A 208 11.25 1.81 -9.16
CA ASP A 208 10.65 2.29 -10.41
C ASP A 208 10.70 1.19 -11.47
N ALA A 209 9.54 0.83 -12.01
CA ALA A 209 9.39 -0.22 -13.01
C ALA A 209 9.91 0.19 -14.41
N GLY A 210 10.64 1.31 -14.53
CA GLY A 210 11.26 1.74 -15.78
C GLY A 210 10.29 2.34 -16.80
N ARG A 211 9.10 2.79 -16.39
CA ARG A 211 8.14 3.51 -17.28
C ARG A 211 8.52 4.97 -17.52
N THR A 212 9.72 5.39 -17.13
CA THR A 212 10.16 6.79 -17.12
C THR A 212 11.68 6.89 -17.39
N GLN A 213 12.21 8.12 -17.42
CA GLN A 213 13.58 8.49 -17.79
C GLN A 213 14.72 8.00 -16.86
N ILE A 214 14.45 7.10 -15.90
CA ILE A 214 15.45 6.55 -14.98
C ILE A 214 15.78 5.11 -15.39
N ALA A 215 17.00 4.66 -15.13
CA ALA A 215 17.39 3.27 -15.32
C ALA A 215 16.36 2.31 -14.69
N PRO A 216 15.92 1.28 -15.43
CA PRO A 216 14.90 0.34 -14.94
C PRO A 216 15.35 -0.31 -13.63
N ASN A 217 14.40 -0.58 -12.75
CA ASN A 217 14.61 -1.19 -11.43
C ASN A 217 15.42 -0.35 -10.43
N SER A 218 15.51 0.96 -10.63
CA SER A 218 16.12 1.87 -9.65
C SER A 218 15.27 1.99 -8.40
N ARG A 219 15.90 1.87 -7.23
CA ARG A 219 15.29 2.19 -5.93
C ARG A 219 15.14 3.71 -5.83
N THR A 220 13.92 4.22 -5.60
CA THR A 220 13.62 5.65 -5.69
C THR A 220 13.41 6.31 -4.32
N VAL A 221 12.55 5.72 -3.50
CA VAL A 221 12.11 6.27 -2.22
C VAL A 221 12.05 5.16 -1.18
N MET A 222 12.59 5.43 0.00
CA MET A 222 12.41 4.59 1.18
C MET A 222 11.45 5.25 2.16
N ALA A 223 10.42 4.54 2.58
CA ALA A 223 9.59 4.92 3.73
C ALA A 223 10.06 4.21 4.99
N ILE A 224 10.07 4.92 6.11
CA ILE A 224 10.28 4.40 7.47
C ILE A 224 9.17 4.97 8.38
N LEU A 225 8.61 4.16 9.27
CA LEU A 225 7.58 4.59 10.23
C LEU A 225 7.92 4.13 11.64
N GLY A 226 7.72 4.99 12.62
CA GLY A 226 7.88 4.63 14.02
C GLY A 226 7.72 5.80 14.98
N PRO A 227 8.03 5.57 16.27
CA PRO A 227 8.22 6.62 17.25
C PRO A 227 9.12 7.73 16.70
N ALA A 228 8.73 8.98 16.89
CA ALA A 228 9.42 10.12 16.27
C ALA A 228 10.94 10.12 16.56
N ASP A 229 11.33 9.95 17.82
CA ASP A 229 12.73 9.96 18.26
C ASP A 229 13.55 8.84 17.61
N MET A 230 13.01 7.61 17.57
CA MET A 230 13.70 6.47 16.94
C MET A 230 13.85 6.65 15.43
N VAL A 231 12.87 7.28 14.77
CA VAL A 231 12.97 7.61 13.35
C VAL A 231 14.01 8.72 13.13
N ASP A 232 14.12 9.68 14.05
CA ASP A 232 15.14 10.73 14.00
C ASP A 232 16.55 10.22 14.26
N ASP A 233 16.72 9.20 15.10
CA ASP A 233 18.02 8.54 15.24
C ASP A 233 18.53 8.09 13.87
N VAL A 234 17.67 7.54 13.03
CA VAL A 234 18.03 7.09 11.67
C VAL A 234 18.15 8.26 10.69
N THR A 235 17.21 9.21 10.71
CA THR A 235 17.01 10.17 9.58
C THR A 235 17.22 11.64 9.94
N GLY A 236 17.43 11.99 11.21
CA GLY A 236 17.46 13.38 11.70
C GLY A 236 18.65 14.20 11.20
N GLY A 237 19.73 13.56 10.74
CA GLY A 237 20.86 14.22 10.09
C GLY A 237 20.64 14.56 8.61
N LEU A 238 19.52 14.12 8.02
CA LEU A 238 19.24 14.32 6.60
C LEU A 238 18.60 15.68 6.34
N LYS A 239 18.88 16.25 5.17
CA LYS A 239 18.25 17.51 4.74
C LYS A 239 16.83 17.25 4.25
N LEU A 240 15.94 18.21 4.49
CA LEU A 240 14.63 18.24 3.84
C LEU A 240 14.81 18.30 2.30
N LEU A 241 13.92 17.62 1.57
CA LEU A 241 13.97 17.51 0.11
C LEU A 241 13.84 18.87 -0.58
#